data_AF-A0A2W1K7I0-F1
#
_entry.id   AF-A0A2W1K7I0-F1
#
_cell.length_a   1.000
_cell.length_b   1.000
_cell.length_c   1.000
_cell.angle_alpha   90.00
_cell.angle_beta   90.00
_cell.angle_gamma   90.00
#
_symmetry.space_group_name_H-M   'P 1'
#
loop_
_entity.id
_entity.type
_entity.pdbx_description
1 polymer ?
#
loop_
_entity_poly.entity_id
_entity_poly.type
_entity_poly.pdbx_seq_one_letter_code
_entity_poly.pdbx_strand_id
1 'polypeptide(L)' 'MVIQWSDEDQLFLVTIPEFADRVVMPCTHGQNREEAIRNGEAVIEMYLEAWRSENERIPKPRTLQMA' A
#
# COMPACT_ATOMS: atom_id res chain seq x y z
N MET A 1 2.68 -5.60 1.34
CA MET A 1 1.65 -5.16 0.38
C MET A 1 0.72 -6.31 0.02
N VAL A 2 -0.60 -6.07 -0.01
CA VAL A 2 -1.63 -7.02 -0.43
C VAL A 2 -2.28 -6.49 -1.70
N ILE A 3 -2.38 -7.33 -2.74
CA ILE A 3 -2.96 -6.99 -4.04
C ILE A 3 -4.08 -7.98 -4.33
N GLN A 4 -5.30 -7.48 -4.51
CA GLN A 4 -6.51 -8.28 -4.72
C GLN A 4 -7.30 -7.77 -5.92
N TRP A 5 -7.91 -8.68 -6.67
CA TRP A 5 -8.84 -8.31 -7.75
C TRP A 5 -10.18 -7.88 -7.15
N SER A 6 -10.76 -6.80 -7.67
CA SER A 6 -12.13 -6.37 -7.39
C SER A 6 -12.99 -6.65 -8.61
N ASP A 7 -14.02 -7.48 -8.43
CA ASP A 7 -15.00 -7.75 -9.49
C ASP A 7 -15.90 -6.53 -9.77
N GLU A 8 -16.10 -5.65 -8.80
CA GLU A 8 -16.89 -4.42 -8.96
C GLU A 8 -16.13 -3.38 -9.81
N ASP A 9 -14.86 -3.16 -9.49
CA ASP A 9 -14.04 -2.13 -10.14
C ASP A 9 -13.35 -2.63 -11.41
N GLN A 10 -13.25 -3.95 -11.59
CA GLN A 10 -12.44 -4.59 -12.64
C GLN A 10 -10.97 -4.14 -12.59
N LEU A 11 -10.44 -4.00 -11.38
CA LEU A 11 -9.08 -3.55 -11.10
C LEU A 11 -8.42 -4.39 -10.00
N PHE A 12 -7.09 -4.42 -10.00
CA PHE A 12 -6.31 -4.85 -8.86
C PHE A 12 -6.21 -3.72 -7.85
N LEU A 13 -6.81 -3.90 -6.67
CA LEU A 13 -6.75 -2.96 -5.56
C LEU A 13 -5.56 -3.27 -4.65
N VAL A 14 -4.90 -2.22 -4.16
CA VAL A 14 -3.69 -2.32 -3.36
C VAL A 14 -3.96 -1.84 -1.94
N THR A 15 -3.68 -2.71 -0.97
CA THR A 15 -3.68 -2.39 0.45
C THR A 15 -2.27 -2.53 1.00
N ILE A 16 -1.84 -1.55 1.80
CA ILE A 16 -0.57 -1.60 2.54
C ILE A 16 -0.93 -1.77 4.02
N PRO A 17 -0.92 -3.01 4.56
CA PRO A 17 -1.44 -3.27 5.90
C PRO A 17 -0.71 -2.50 7.01
N GLU A 18 0.55 -2.16 6.81
CA GLU A 18 1.35 -1.31 7.70
C GLU A 18 0.79 0.11 7.82
N PHE A 19 0.04 0.58 6.82
CA PHE A 19 -0.44 1.96 6.72
C PHE A 19 -1.93 2.10 7.05
N ALA A 20 -2.63 1.00 7.27
CA ALA A 20 -4.10 0.96 7.37
C ALA A 20 -4.69 1.82 8.51
N ASP A 21 -3.93 2.10 9.57
CA ASP A 21 -4.35 2.97 10.67
C ASP A 21 -4.17 4.47 10.38
N ARG A 22 -3.53 4.82 9.25
CA ARG A 22 -3.14 6.21 8.90
C ARG A 22 -3.64 6.64 7.53
N VAL A 23 -3.87 5.70 6.62
CA VAL A 23 -4.21 5.94 5.21
C VAL A 23 -5.46 5.14 4.87
N VAL A 24 -6.39 5.77 4.15
CA VAL A 24 -7.59 5.09 3.64
C VAL A 24 -7.18 3.97 2.68
N MET A 25 -7.77 2.80 2.89
CA MET A 25 -7.52 1.60 2.08
C MET A 25 -8.78 1.23 1.29
N PRO A 26 -8.64 0.66 0.08
CA PRO A 26 -7.39 0.48 -0.66
C PRO A 26 -6.81 1.83 -1.13
N CYS A 27 -5.48 1.96 -1.10
CA CYS A 27 -4.81 3.25 -1.28
C CYS A 27 -4.42 3.55 -2.73
N THR A 28 -4.45 2.55 -3.61
CA THR A 28 -4.24 2.69 -5.06
C THR A 28 -4.72 1.43 -5.78
N HIS A 29 -4.62 1.42 -7.11
CA HIS A 29 -5.07 0.33 -7.97
C HIS A 29 -4.15 0.14 -9.20
N GLY A 30 -4.38 -0.91 -9.97
CA GLY A 30 -3.84 -1.08 -11.33
C GLY A 30 -4.72 -1.97 -12.19
N GLN A 31 -4.65 -1.84 -13.52
CA GLN A 31 -5.42 -2.68 -14.45
C GLN A 31 -4.84 -4.10 -14.56
N ASN A 32 -3.56 -4.24 -14.24
CA ASN A 32 -2.88 -5.52 -14.14
C ASN A 32 -1.99 -5.55 -12.89
N ARG A 33 -1.45 -6.72 -12.57
CA ARG A 33 -0.63 -6.91 -11.36
C ARG A 33 0.64 -6.05 -11.36
N GLU A 34 1.29 -5.87 -12.51
CA GLU A 34 2.52 -5.09 -12.59
C GLU A 34 2.26 -3.61 -12.32
N GLU A 35 1.20 -3.06 -12.92
CA GLU A 35 0.77 -1.69 -12.67
C GLU A 35 0.38 -1.48 -11.20
N ALA A 36 -0.37 -2.41 -10.62
CA ALA A 36 -0.75 -2.34 -9.21
C ALA A 36 0.47 -2.35 -8.28
N ILE A 37 1.49 -3.17 -8.58
CA ILE A 37 2.76 -3.19 -7.84
C ILE A 37 3.44 -1.82 -7.96
N ARG A 38 3.62 -1.32 -9.19
CA ARG A 38 4.31 -0.04 -9.43
C ARG A 38 3.63 1.12 -8.71
N ASN A 39 2.29 1.18 -8.79
CA ASN A 39 1.51 2.21 -8.12
C ASN A 39 1.59 2.06 -6.60
N GLY A 40 1.57 0.82 -6.09
CA GLY A 40 1.76 0.53 -4.66
C GLY A 40 3.11 1.03 -4.14
N GLU A 41 4.21 0.73 -4.84
CA GLU A 41 5.55 1.20 -4.46
C GLU A 41 5.65 2.74 -4.49
N ALA A 42 5.07 3.39 -5.51
CA ALA A 42 5.03 4.86 -5.57
C ALA A 42 4.27 5.49 -4.39
N VAL A 43 3.16 4.88 -3.98
CA VAL A 43 2.41 5.31 -2.79
C VAL A 43 3.21 5.08 -1.50
N ILE A 44 3.95 3.97 -1.40
CA ILE A 44 4.84 3.70 -0.26
C ILE A 44 5.90 4.80 -0.17
N GLU A 45 6.59 5.10 -1.26
CA GLU A 45 7.63 6.13 -1.30
C GLU A 45 7.07 7.51 -0.90
N MET A 46 5.96 7.93 -1.50
CA MET A 46 5.29 9.19 -1.21
C MET A 46 4.96 9.35 0.28
N TYR A 47 4.33 8.35 0.91
CA TYR A 47 3.99 8.44 2.34
C TYR A 47 5.21 8.39 3.26
N LEU A 48 6.22 7.59 2.91
CA LEU A 48 7.47 7.55 3.67
C LEU A 48 8.20 8.90 3.63
N GLU A 49 8.21 9.59 2.48
CA GLU A 49 8.76 10.93 2.35
C GLU A 49 7.99 11.96 3.17
N ALA A 50 6.65 11.95 3.09
CA ALA A 50 5.78 12.84 3.87
C ALA A 50 6.01 12.67 5.38
N TRP A 51 5.98 11.44 5.90
CA TRP A 51 6.20 11.21 7.33
C TRP A 51 7.62 11.59 7.77
N ARG A 52 8.64 11.42 6.91
CA ARG A 52 10.00 11.87 7.22
C ARG A 52 10.08 13.40 7.31
N SER A 53 9.47 14.11 6.36
CA SER A 53 9.51 15.59 6.32
C SER A 53 8.76 16.23 7.48
N GLU A 54 7.67 15.59 7.92
CA GLU A 54 6.87 16.00 9.08
C GLU A 54 7.42 15.47 10.41
N ASN A 55 8.56 14.77 10.38
CA ASN A 55 9.22 14.18 11.54
C ASN A 55 8.30 13.22 12.34
N GLU A 56 7.37 12.58 11.63
CA GLU A 56 6.46 11.58 12.14
C GLU A 56 7.09 10.19 12.24
N ARG A 57 6.45 9.31 13.02
CA ARG A 57 6.90 7.92 13.14
C ARG A 57 6.49 7.11 11.92
N ILE A 58 7.46 6.50 11.26
CA ILE A 58 7.24 5.56 10.17
C ILE A 58 6.70 4.23 10.73
N PRO A 59 5.62 3.66 10.16
CA PRO A 59 5.12 2.34 10.53
C PRO A 59 6.19 1.25 10.37
N LYS A 60 6.24 0.31 11.31
CA LYS A 60 7.17 -0.83 11.21
C LYS A 60 6.64 -1.86 10.20
N PRO A 61 7.51 -2.49 9.40
CA PRO A 61 7.12 -3.58 8.52
C PRO A 61 6.49 -4.74 9.31
N ARG A 62 5.46 -5.38 8.75
CA ARG A 62 4.99 -6.67 9.29
C ARG A 62 6.00 -7.74 8.89
N THR A 63 6.52 -8.47 9.88
CA THR A 63 7.41 -9.61 9.64
C THR A 63 6.58 -10.86 9.37
N LEU A 64 7.02 -11.68 8.42
CA LEU A 64 6.42 -12.98 8.17
C LEU A 64 6.46 -13.82 9.45
N GLN A 65 5.30 -14.19 9.97
CA GLN A 65 5.20 -15.22 11.00
C GLN A 65 5.04 -16.57 10.29
N MET A 66 6.03 -17.44 10.48
CA MET A 66 5.90 -18.84 10.08
C MET A 66 5.09 -19.55 11.17
N ALA A 67 4.01 -20.21 10.77
CA ALA A 67 3.22 -21.10 11.62
C ALA A 67 3.86 -22.49 11.68
#